data_AF-A0AAJ2T8U8-F1
#
_entry.id   AF-A0AAJ2T8U8-F1
#
_cell.length_a   1.000
_cell.length_b   1.000
_cell.length_c   1.000
_cell.angle_alpha   90.00
_cell.angle_beta   90.00
_cell.angle_gamma   90.00
#
_symmetry.space_group_name_H-M   'P 1'
#
loop_
_entity.id
_entity.type
_entity.pdbx_description
1 polymer ?
#
loop_
_entity_poly.entity_id
_entity_poly.type
_entity_poly.pdbx_seq_one_letter_code
_entity_poly.pdbx_strand_id
1 'polypeptide(L)'
;MADKLTIIEDEGAEQLAREGEFELAIPFSLYVYNDGGIRINVFPSLKKDAEEFLSLFPDDRMFSPESLGWARERFGGAISAEGYTTEDTDVFFYDYLVKGADRSLILPETFRVCGSEEAENLTGYDFGYMTNYGHVCFAAEVDGKIVAAACTNYPVLLADDQDDRRVEIGVETSPEYRRRGYGISCAAALVNELVAQGFEVLYECGSDNPASVALVDRLGGSVFAKNFCVVGRKETDE
;
A
#
# COMPACT_ATOMS: atom_id res chain seq x y z
N MET A 1 26.21 11.09 -6.12
CA MET A 1 24.76 11.06 -6.41
C MET A 1 24.33 9.81 -7.19
N ALA A 2 25.22 8.84 -7.48
CA ALA A 2 24.88 7.63 -8.25
C ALA A 2 24.61 6.36 -7.40
N ASP A 3 24.84 6.39 -6.08
CA ASP A 3 24.89 5.17 -5.26
C ASP A 3 23.54 4.74 -4.64
N LYS A 4 22.43 5.41 -4.96
CA LYS A 4 21.10 5.05 -4.42
C LYS A 4 19.98 4.99 -5.47
N LEU A 5 20.33 4.90 -6.75
CA LEU A 5 19.37 4.70 -7.83
C LEU A 5 19.33 3.21 -8.20
N THR A 6 18.14 2.63 -8.22
CA THR A 6 17.91 1.26 -8.68
C THR A 6 16.80 1.27 -9.74
N ILE A 7 17.06 0.71 -10.91
CA ILE A 7 16.02 0.38 -11.90
C ILE A 7 15.84 -1.14 -11.89
N ILE A 8 14.62 -1.59 -11.66
CA ILE A 8 14.22 -3.00 -11.65
C ILE A 8 13.33 -3.23 -12.87
N GLU A 9 13.74 -4.15 -13.73
CA GLU A 9 12.99 -4.58 -14.89
C GLU A 9 12.07 -5.75 -14.49
N ASP A 10 10.75 -5.60 -14.66
CA ASP A 10 9.76 -6.62 -14.30
C ASP A 10 9.31 -7.41 -15.54
N GLU A 11 10.16 -8.36 -15.97
CA GLU A 11 9.90 -9.21 -17.14
C GLU A 11 8.60 -10.02 -17.00
N GLY A 12 8.33 -10.53 -15.79
CA GLY A 12 7.16 -11.35 -15.51
C GLY A 12 5.86 -10.55 -15.60
N ALA A 13 5.82 -9.37 -14.98
CA ALA A 13 4.64 -8.51 -15.05
C ALA A 13 4.37 -8.01 -16.48
N GLU A 14 5.43 -7.67 -17.24
CA GLU A 14 5.26 -7.27 -18.65
C GLU A 14 4.68 -8.41 -19.50
N GLN A 15 5.18 -9.63 -19.33
CA GLN A 15 4.68 -10.79 -20.06
C GLN A 15 3.20 -11.03 -19.78
N LEU A 16 2.82 -11.09 -18.50
CA LEU A 16 1.44 -11.35 -18.08
C LEU A 16 0.46 -10.25 -18.55
N ALA A 17 0.90 -8.99 -18.54
CA ALA A 17 0.11 -7.88 -19.07
C ALA A 17 -0.18 -8.03 -20.57
N ARG A 18 0.82 -8.42 -21.36
CA ARG A 18 0.69 -8.64 -22.81
C ARG A 18 -0.16 -9.87 -23.15
N GLU A 19 -0.03 -10.93 -22.36
CA GLU A 19 -0.85 -12.14 -22.50
C GLU A 19 -2.31 -11.90 -22.07
N GLY A 20 -2.60 -10.76 -21.43
CA GLY A 20 -3.93 -10.38 -20.99
C GLY A 20 -4.38 -11.15 -19.74
N GLU A 21 -3.43 -11.74 -19.01
CA GLU A 21 -3.70 -12.53 -17.80
C GLU A 21 -3.90 -11.64 -16.55
N PHE A 22 -3.65 -10.33 -16.67
CA PHE A 22 -3.88 -9.37 -15.60
C PHE A 22 -4.92 -8.30 -15.94
N GLU A 23 -5.87 -8.12 -15.02
CA GLU A 23 -6.80 -6.99 -15.01
C GLU A 23 -6.10 -5.67 -14.74
N LEU A 24 -5.01 -5.68 -13.96
CA LEU A 24 -4.22 -4.51 -13.61
C LEU A 24 -2.77 -4.70 -14.05
N ALA A 25 -2.23 -3.74 -14.79
CA ALA A 25 -0.84 -3.72 -15.22
C ALA A 25 -0.17 -2.42 -14.78
N ILE A 26 1.03 -2.50 -14.22
CA ILE A 26 1.78 -1.33 -13.74
C ILE A 26 3.08 -1.21 -14.55
N PRO A 27 3.06 -0.56 -15.73
CA PRO A 27 4.26 -0.43 -16.58
C PRO A 27 5.38 0.38 -15.94
N PHE A 28 5.07 1.22 -14.95
CA PHE A 28 6.01 2.11 -14.29
C PHE A 28 5.58 2.43 -12.85
N SER A 29 6.52 2.26 -11.92
CA SER A 29 6.40 2.74 -10.54
C SER A 29 7.67 3.48 -10.14
N LEU A 30 7.52 4.69 -9.61
CA LEU A 30 8.58 5.49 -9.02
C LEU A 30 8.44 5.49 -7.50
N TYR A 31 9.52 5.20 -6.81
CA TYR A 31 9.67 5.31 -5.36
C TYR A 31 10.82 6.28 -5.05
N VAL A 32 10.57 7.28 -4.22
CA VAL A 32 11.62 8.13 -3.65
C VAL A 32 11.58 8.02 -2.14
N TYR A 33 12.63 7.43 -1.58
CA TYR A 33 12.79 7.19 -0.15
C TYR A 33 13.27 8.44 0.58
N ASN A 34 12.94 8.56 1.86
CA ASN A 34 13.28 9.70 2.69
C ASN A 34 14.79 9.89 2.91
N ASP A 35 15.59 8.86 2.64
CA ASP A 35 17.05 8.87 2.70
C ASP A 35 17.71 9.30 1.37
N GLY A 36 16.89 9.69 0.39
CA GLY A 36 17.29 10.09 -0.96
C GLY A 36 17.50 8.92 -1.93
N GLY A 37 17.15 7.68 -1.54
CA GLY A 37 17.12 6.56 -2.47
C GLY A 37 15.99 6.67 -3.48
N ILE A 38 16.24 6.17 -4.70
CA ILE A 38 15.28 6.19 -5.80
C ILE A 38 15.20 4.77 -6.36
N ARG A 39 13.99 4.24 -6.44
CA ARG A 39 13.71 2.98 -7.12
C ARG A 39 12.70 3.21 -8.22
N ILE A 40 12.98 2.70 -9.40
CA ILE A 40 12.00 2.58 -10.48
C ILE A 40 11.78 1.09 -10.75
N ASN A 41 10.53 0.66 -10.70
CA ASN A 41 10.12 -0.61 -11.30
C ASN A 41 9.50 -0.29 -12.66
N VAL A 42 9.91 -1.01 -13.70
CA VAL A 42 9.47 -0.72 -15.06
C VAL A 42 9.40 -2.00 -15.89
N PHE A 43 8.49 -2.03 -16.85
CA PHE A 43 8.52 -3.06 -17.89
C PHE A 43 9.84 -2.97 -18.69
N PRO A 44 10.52 -4.10 -18.96
CA PRO A 44 11.78 -4.11 -19.70
C PRO A 44 11.75 -3.32 -21.01
N SER A 45 10.64 -3.38 -21.77
CA SER A 45 10.51 -2.64 -23.02
C SER A 45 10.54 -1.11 -22.87
N LEU A 46 10.24 -0.60 -21.66
CA LEU A 46 10.13 0.82 -21.31
C LEU A 46 11.32 1.33 -20.50
N LYS A 47 12.38 0.52 -20.34
CA LYS A 47 13.59 0.91 -19.59
C LYS A 47 14.20 2.22 -20.10
N LYS A 48 14.27 2.41 -21.42
CA LYS A 48 14.85 3.63 -22.01
C LYS A 48 14.04 4.87 -21.67
N ASP A 49 12.71 4.75 -21.63
CA ASP A 49 11.83 5.84 -21.20
C ASP A 49 12.02 6.14 -19.70
N ALA A 50 12.26 5.13 -18.86
CA ALA A 50 12.62 5.36 -17.45
C ALA A 50 13.98 6.06 -17.27
N GLU A 51 14.98 5.70 -18.07
CA GLU A 51 16.28 6.40 -18.09
C GLU A 51 16.13 7.85 -18.59
N GLU A 52 15.28 8.07 -19.60
CA GLU A 52 14.95 9.42 -20.09
C GLU A 52 14.25 10.25 -19.01
N PHE A 53 13.26 9.68 -18.31
CA PHE A 53 12.57 10.33 -17.20
C PHE A 53 13.56 10.85 -16.15
N LEU A 54 14.51 10.00 -15.72
CA LEU A 54 15.54 10.37 -14.76
C LEU A 54 16.48 11.47 -15.27
N SER A 55 16.73 11.52 -16.59
CA SER A 55 17.55 12.58 -17.20
C SER A 55 16.83 13.93 -17.27
N LEU A 56 15.50 13.90 -17.43
CA LEU A 56 14.66 15.08 -17.58
C LEU A 56 14.26 15.68 -16.24
N PHE A 57 14.06 14.84 -15.22
CA PHE A 57 13.50 15.25 -13.94
C PHE A 57 14.46 14.95 -12.78
N PRO A 58 15.16 15.96 -12.24
CA PRO A 58 15.94 15.79 -11.01
C PRO A 58 15.03 15.49 -9.81
N ASP A 59 15.61 14.95 -8.74
CA ASP A 59 14.92 14.43 -7.53
C ASP A 59 13.82 15.36 -6.98
N ASP A 60 14.08 16.66 -6.92
CA ASP A 60 13.14 17.67 -6.39
C ASP A 60 11.94 17.94 -7.31
N ARG A 61 12.00 17.46 -8.56
CA ARG A 61 10.97 17.62 -9.60
C ARG A 61 10.29 16.32 -10.00
N MET A 62 10.72 15.16 -9.48
CA MET A 62 10.19 13.86 -9.91
C MET A 62 8.69 13.66 -9.65
N PHE A 63 8.11 14.40 -8.70
CA PHE A 63 6.66 14.42 -8.42
C PHE A 63 5.98 15.73 -8.80
N SER A 64 6.60 16.51 -9.69
CA SER A 64 5.97 17.73 -10.22
C SER A 64 4.83 17.38 -11.18
N PRO A 65 3.82 18.25 -11.37
CA PRO A 65 2.76 18.00 -12.35
C PRO A 65 3.29 17.71 -13.77
N GLU A 66 4.42 18.32 -14.15
CA GLU A 66 5.08 18.10 -15.43
C GLU A 66 5.67 16.68 -15.54
N SER A 67 6.41 16.22 -14.53
CA SER A 67 7.00 14.87 -14.55
C SER A 67 5.93 13.78 -14.50
N LEU A 68 4.89 13.97 -13.67
CA LEU A 68 3.77 13.03 -13.60
C LEU A 68 2.98 13.01 -14.90
N GLY A 69 2.76 14.17 -15.54
CA GLY A 69 2.15 14.26 -16.86
C GLY A 69 2.95 13.52 -17.94
N TRP A 70 4.28 13.72 -17.95
CA TRP A 70 5.19 13.03 -18.87
C TRP A 70 5.13 11.51 -18.67
N ALA A 71 5.18 11.03 -17.42
CA ALA A 71 5.12 9.61 -17.11
C ALA A 71 3.78 8.99 -17.54
N ARG A 72 2.66 9.66 -17.28
CA ARG A 72 1.33 9.21 -17.76
C ARG A 72 1.28 9.09 -19.27
N GLU A 73 1.76 10.09 -20.00
CA GLU A 73 1.74 10.07 -21.46
C GLU A 73 2.58 8.91 -22.02
N ARG A 74 3.79 8.74 -21.51
CA ARG A 74 4.74 7.74 -22.02
C ARG A 74 4.36 6.32 -21.63
N PHE A 75 4.29 6.04 -20.33
CA PHE A 75 4.04 4.69 -19.83
C PHE A 75 2.57 4.30 -19.96
N GLY A 76 1.65 5.26 -19.80
CA GLY A 76 0.22 5.05 -20.02
C GLY A 76 -0.10 4.80 -21.49
N GLY A 77 0.52 5.57 -22.40
CA GLY A 77 0.39 5.34 -23.84
C GLY A 77 0.88 3.95 -24.28
N ALA A 78 1.97 3.46 -23.68
CA ALA A 78 2.47 2.12 -23.95
C ALA A 78 1.49 1.02 -23.51
N ILE A 79 0.95 1.09 -22.29
CA ILE A 79 0.04 0.04 -21.81
C ILE A 79 -1.34 0.13 -22.47
N SER A 80 -1.78 1.33 -22.87
CA SER A 80 -3.00 1.48 -23.66
C SER A 80 -2.90 0.87 -25.05
N ALA A 81 -1.71 0.80 -25.64
CA ALA A 81 -1.51 0.04 -26.88
C ALA A 81 -1.73 -1.47 -26.71
N GLU A 82 -1.59 -1.99 -25.48
CA GLU A 82 -1.84 -3.39 -25.09
C GLU A 82 -3.30 -3.63 -24.63
N GLY A 83 -4.17 -2.64 -24.83
CA GLY A 83 -5.61 -2.74 -24.57
C GLY A 83 -6.05 -2.39 -23.15
N TYR A 84 -5.20 -1.72 -22.36
CA TYR A 84 -5.56 -1.23 -21.03
C TYR A 84 -6.08 0.21 -21.08
N THR A 85 -7.09 0.51 -20.27
CA THR A 85 -7.49 1.89 -19.97
C THR A 85 -6.58 2.47 -18.89
N THR A 86 -6.30 3.76 -18.98
CA THR A 86 -5.40 4.48 -18.05
C THR A 86 -6.06 5.72 -17.45
N GLU A 87 -7.38 5.87 -17.65
CA GLU A 87 -8.16 6.97 -17.10
C GLU A 87 -8.38 6.77 -15.60
N ASP A 88 -8.00 7.76 -14.78
CA ASP A 88 -8.18 7.80 -13.32
C ASP A 88 -7.57 6.64 -12.53
N THR A 89 -6.57 5.95 -13.10
CA THR A 89 -5.95 4.77 -12.49
C THR A 89 -4.55 5.05 -11.94
N ASP A 90 -3.90 6.15 -12.31
CA ASP A 90 -2.61 6.48 -11.71
C ASP A 90 -2.76 6.89 -10.26
N VAL A 91 -1.83 6.45 -9.43
CA VAL A 91 -1.96 6.65 -8.00
C VAL A 91 -0.68 7.17 -7.39
N PHE A 92 -0.86 8.21 -6.59
CA PHE A 92 0.19 8.80 -5.77
C PHE A 92 -0.04 8.42 -4.32
N PHE A 93 0.88 7.65 -3.76
CA PHE A 93 0.82 7.17 -2.39
C PHE A 93 2.00 7.69 -1.56
N TYR A 94 1.78 7.72 -0.25
CA TYR A 94 2.83 7.82 0.74
C TYR A 94 2.96 6.49 1.47
N ASP A 95 4.19 6.00 1.58
CA ASP A 95 4.52 4.95 2.53
C ASP A 95 4.95 5.61 3.84
N TYR A 96 4.30 5.23 4.93
CA TYR A 96 4.71 5.64 6.27
C TYR A 96 5.30 4.46 7.02
N LEU A 97 6.41 4.71 7.72
CA LEU A 97 6.90 3.80 8.74
C LEU A 97 6.32 4.17 10.10
N VAL A 98 5.71 3.19 10.76
CA VAL A 98 5.21 3.27 12.12
C VAL A 98 6.02 2.31 13.00
N LYS A 99 6.77 2.86 13.96
CA LYS A 99 7.70 2.10 14.82
C LYS A 99 7.14 1.80 16.22
N GLY A 100 5.86 2.09 16.42
CA GLY A 100 5.16 1.96 17.69
C GLY A 100 4.02 2.97 17.74
N ALA A 101 2.94 2.62 18.42
CA ALA A 101 1.77 3.48 18.56
C ALA A 101 1.43 3.70 20.03
N ASP A 102 0.88 4.86 20.35
CA ASP A 102 0.41 5.16 21.70
C ASP A 102 -0.69 4.18 22.12
N ARG A 103 -0.43 3.42 23.20
CA ARG A 103 -1.38 2.43 23.72
C ARG A 103 -2.65 3.04 24.27
N SER A 104 -2.67 4.35 24.61
CA SER A 104 -3.92 5.01 25.02
C SER A 104 -4.91 5.19 23.87
N LEU A 105 -4.51 4.92 22.62
CA LEU A 105 -5.41 4.89 21.46
C LEU A 105 -6.24 3.60 21.39
N ILE A 106 -5.85 2.56 22.13
CA ILE A 106 -6.50 1.25 22.12
C ILE A 106 -7.73 1.30 23.03
N LEU A 107 -8.90 1.19 22.41
CA LEU A 107 -10.20 1.18 23.05
C LEU A 107 -10.51 -0.21 23.64
N PRO A 108 -11.34 -0.29 24.70
CA PRO A 108 -11.76 -1.57 25.30
C PRO A 108 -12.48 -2.51 24.33
N GLU A 109 -13.13 -1.97 23.31
CA GLU A 109 -13.84 -2.71 22.25
C GLU A 109 -12.88 -3.44 21.30
N THR A 110 -11.57 -3.16 21.36
CA THR A 110 -10.57 -3.74 20.47
C THR A 110 -10.01 -5.05 21.00
N PHE A 111 -9.97 -6.05 20.13
CA PHE A 111 -9.49 -7.40 20.45
C PHE A 111 -8.70 -7.99 19.29
N ARG A 112 -7.90 -9.01 19.60
CA ARG A 112 -7.14 -9.79 18.62
C ARG A 112 -8.05 -10.89 18.06
N VAL A 113 -8.19 -10.94 16.74
CA VAL A 113 -8.97 -11.96 16.05
C VAL A 113 -8.20 -13.28 16.10
N CYS A 114 -8.85 -14.35 16.56
CA CYS A 114 -8.22 -15.67 16.71
C CYS A 114 -8.84 -16.76 15.82
N GLY A 115 -9.82 -16.41 14.99
CA GLY A 115 -10.50 -17.30 14.07
C GLY A 115 -11.69 -16.63 13.40
N SER A 116 -12.69 -17.41 13.01
CA SER A 116 -13.99 -16.87 12.59
C SER A 116 -14.74 -16.34 13.81
N GLU A 117 -15.06 -15.04 13.78
CA GLU A 117 -15.83 -14.40 14.84
C GLU A 117 -17.34 -14.60 14.63
N GLU A 118 -18.10 -14.76 15.71
CA GLU A 118 -19.57 -14.93 15.66
C GLU A 118 -20.30 -13.60 15.40
N ALA A 119 -19.64 -12.47 15.67
CA ALA A 119 -20.18 -11.13 15.49
C ALA A 119 -20.43 -10.81 14.00
N GLU A 120 -21.44 -9.97 13.74
CA GLU A 120 -21.74 -9.49 12.38
C GLU A 120 -20.57 -8.63 11.88
N ASN A 121 -19.88 -9.06 10.82
CA ASN A 121 -18.75 -8.31 10.27
C ASN A 121 -19.21 -7.23 9.27
N LEU A 122 -19.00 -5.96 9.62
CA LEU A 122 -19.31 -4.81 8.76
C LEU A 122 -18.11 -4.30 7.96
N THR A 123 -16.99 -5.03 7.97
CA THR A 123 -15.80 -4.76 7.16
C THR A 123 -15.72 -5.72 5.97
N GLY A 124 -14.88 -5.42 4.98
CA GLY A 124 -14.61 -6.28 3.84
C GLY A 124 -13.65 -7.44 4.12
N TYR A 125 -13.06 -7.53 5.31
CA TYR A 125 -12.09 -8.57 5.63
C TYR A 125 -12.77 -9.93 5.88
N ASP A 126 -12.27 -10.99 5.23
CA ASP A 126 -12.61 -12.37 5.58
C ASP A 126 -11.67 -12.88 6.68
N PHE A 127 -12.06 -12.74 7.95
CA PHE A 127 -11.22 -13.17 9.08
C PHE A 127 -10.90 -14.66 9.08
N GLY A 128 -11.79 -15.51 8.53
CA GLY A 128 -11.53 -16.93 8.40
C GLY A 128 -10.37 -17.19 7.45
N TYR A 129 -10.40 -16.57 6.27
CA TYR A 129 -9.27 -16.59 5.33
C TYR A 129 -8.00 -16.00 5.98
N MET A 130 -8.06 -14.77 6.46
CA MET A 130 -6.90 -14.03 6.96
C MET A 130 -6.17 -14.80 8.07
N THR A 131 -6.89 -15.30 9.07
CA THR A 131 -6.27 -16.04 10.18
C THR A 131 -5.74 -17.42 9.75
N ASN A 132 -6.45 -18.14 8.87
CA ASN A 132 -6.00 -19.43 8.35
C ASN A 132 -4.72 -19.34 7.52
N TYR A 133 -4.48 -18.20 6.87
CA TYR A 133 -3.26 -17.95 6.09
C TYR A 133 -2.20 -17.16 6.87
N GLY A 134 -2.33 -17.02 8.19
CA GLY A 134 -1.26 -16.47 9.05
C GLY A 134 -1.13 -14.95 9.02
N HIS A 135 -2.21 -14.24 8.66
CA HIS A 135 -2.29 -12.79 8.87
C HIS A 135 -2.57 -12.48 10.35
N VAL A 136 -2.11 -11.32 10.80
CA VAL A 136 -2.43 -10.80 12.14
C VAL A 136 -3.52 -9.76 12.01
N CYS A 137 -4.61 -9.94 12.74
CA CYS A 137 -5.79 -9.10 12.65
C CYS A 137 -6.25 -8.63 14.03
N PHE A 138 -6.58 -7.34 14.13
CA PHE A 138 -7.27 -6.75 15.28
C PHE A 138 -8.59 -6.14 14.81
N ALA A 139 -9.63 -6.31 15.61
CA ALA A 139 -10.97 -5.83 15.31
C ALA A 139 -11.54 -5.05 16.49
N ALA A 140 -12.55 -4.20 16.23
CA ALA A 140 -13.34 -3.54 17.25
C ALA A 140 -14.79 -4.02 17.18
N GLU A 141 -15.34 -4.50 18.29
CA GLU A 141 -16.73 -4.96 18.39
C GLU A 141 -17.60 -3.99 19.18
N VAL A 142 -18.75 -3.63 18.60
CA VAL A 142 -19.78 -2.81 19.26
C VAL A 142 -21.14 -3.46 19.03
N ASP A 143 -21.88 -3.74 20.10
CA ASP A 143 -23.22 -4.30 20.07
C ASP A 143 -23.33 -5.59 19.21
N GLY A 144 -22.35 -6.49 19.31
CA GLY A 144 -22.31 -7.75 18.55
C GLY A 144 -21.90 -7.59 17.08
N LYS A 145 -21.30 -6.46 16.70
CA LYS A 145 -20.86 -6.17 15.33
C LYS A 145 -19.40 -5.78 15.29
N ILE A 146 -18.64 -6.34 14.35
CA ILE A 146 -17.28 -5.87 14.05
C ILE A 146 -17.39 -4.64 13.16
N VAL A 147 -17.01 -3.49 13.69
CA VAL A 147 -17.22 -2.17 13.06
C VAL A 147 -15.97 -1.59 12.43
N ALA A 148 -14.79 -2.10 12.81
CA ALA A 148 -13.50 -1.75 12.26
C ALA A 148 -12.53 -2.91 12.41
N ALA A 149 -11.53 -2.95 11.53
CA ALA A 149 -10.43 -3.90 11.64
C ALA A 149 -9.13 -3.33 11.06
N ALA A 150 -8.01 -3.82 11.56
CA ALA A 150 -6.70 -3.64 11.00
C ALA A 150 -6.05 -5.01 10.83
N CYS A 151 -5.51 -5.28 9.63
CA CYS A 151 -4.96 -6.58 9.26
C CYS A 151 -3.63 -6.39 8.53
N THR A 152 -2.73 -7.37 8.61
CA THR A 152 -1.55 -7.40 7.73
C THR A 152 -1.98 -7.71 6.29
N ASN A 153 -1.33 -7.09 5.30
CA ASN A 153 -1.65 -7.31 3.88
C ASN A 153 -1.05 -8.63 3.35
N TYR A 154 -0.04 -9.17 4.03
CA TYR A 154 0.53 -10.49 3.77
C TYR A 154 0.71 -11.31 5.06
N PRO A 155 0.84 -12.64 4.95
CA PRO A 155 1.14 -13.52 6.07
C PRO A 155 2.45 -13.16 6.78
N VAL A 156 2.42 -13.02 8.10
CA VAL A 156 3.62 -12.69 8.89
C VAL A 156 4.57 -13.89 8.98
N LEU A 157 4.06 -15.11 8.85
CA LEU A 157 4.87 -16.33 8.83
C LEU A 157 5.85 -16.40 7.63
N LEU A 158 5.63 -15.59 6.59
CA LEU A 158 6.53 -15.50 5.42
C LEU A 158 7.62 -14.43 5.60
N ALA A 159 7.53 -13.58 6.62
CA ALA A 159 8.45 -12.45 6.83
C ALA A 159 9.72 -12.83 7.63
N ASP A 160 9.78 -14.01 8.24
CA ASP A 160 10.98 -14.48 8.98
C ASP A 160 12.14 -14.90 8.04
N ASP A 161 11.85 -15.16 6.76
CA ASP A 161 12.85 -15.56 5.75
C ASP A 161 13.38 -14.37 4.91
N GLN A 162 12.98 -13.13 5.22
CA GLN A 162 13.38 -11.92 4.49
C GLN A 162 14.32 -11.09 5.38
N ASP A 163 15.46 -10.65 4.84
CA ASP A 163 16.35 -9.64 5.48
C ASP A 163 15.62 -8.32 5.79
N ASP A 164 14.40 -8.17 5.30
CA ASP A 164 13.50 -7.04 5.47
C ASP A 164 12.28 -7.39 6.33
N ARG A 165 12.30 -6.96 7.61
CA ARG A 165 11.21 -7.20 8.58
C ARG A 165 10.13 -6.11 8.54
N ARG A 166 9.81 -5.59 7.36
CA ARG A 166 8.70 -4.65 7.18
C ARG A 166 7.41 -5.42 6.92
N VAL A 167 6.30 -4.98 7.53
CA VAL A 167 4.96 -5.56 7.34
C VAL A 167 3.97 -4.45 7.01
N GLU A 168 3.29 -4.58 5.88
CA GLU A 168 2.24 -3.66 5.46
C GLU A 168 0.91 -4.02 6.14
N ILE A 169 0.16 -3.00 6.55
CA ILE A 169 -1.16 -3.16 7.16
C ILE A 169 -2.23 -2.37 6.41
N GLY A 170 -3.44 -2.92 6.37
CA GLY A 170 -4.65 -2.25 5.94
C GLY A 170 -5.58 -1.97 7.13
N VAL A 171 -6.40 -0.91 7.02
CA VAL A 171 -7.39 -0.54 8.04
C VAL A 171 -8.71 -0.22 7.37
N GLU A 172 -9.79 -0.81 7.88
CA GLU A 172 -11.14 -0.51 7.46
C GLU A 172 -12.02 -0.10 8.64
N THR A 173 -12.96 0.81 8.40
CA THR A 173 -14.01 1.14 9.36
C THR A 173 -15.32 1.35 8.62
N SER A 174 -16.34 0.62 9.06
CA SER A 174 -17.69 0.71 8.54
C SER A 174 -18.18 2.17 8.55
N PRO A 175 -18.80 2.68 7.45
CA PRO A 175 -19.16 4.09 7.29
C PRO A 175 -19.89 4.70 8.49
N GLU A 176 -20.82 3.97 9.10
CA GLU A 176 -21.66 4.44 10.21
C GLU A 176 -20.87 4.62 11.53
N TYR A 177 -19.70 3.98 11.63
CA TYR A 177 -18.86 3.94 12.83
C TYR A 177 -17.57 4.77 12.68
N ARG A 178 -17.37 5.45 11.54
CA ARG A 178 -16.21 6.31 11.30
C ARG A 178 -16.14 7.48 12.29
N ARG A 179 -14.93 7.98 12.50
CA ARG A 179 -14.60 9.12 13.39
C ARG A 179 -14.89 8.89 14.88
N ARG A 180 -15.03 7.62 15.30
CA ARG A 180 -15.22 7.23 16.71
C ARG A 180 -13.99 6.61 17.37
N GLY A 181 -12.90 6.45 16.61
CA GLY A 181 -11.63 5.91 17.12
C GLY A 181 -11.39 4.43 16.86
N TYR A 182 -12.37 3.68 16.35
CA TYR A 182 -12.24 2.23 16.18
C TYR A 182 -11.13 1.79 15.20
N GLY A 183 -11.01 2.43 14.03
CA GLY A 183 -9.94 2.11 13.08
C GLY A 183 -8.53 2.36 13.64
N ILE A 184 -8.31 3.54 14.25
CA ILE A 184 -7.00 3.84 14.87
C ILE A 184 -6.73 2.95 16.09
N SER A 185 -7.75 2.53 16.83
CA SER A 185 -7.62 1.57 17.93
C SER A 185 -7.10 0.22 17.43
N CYS A 186 -7.73 -0.34 16.39
CA CYS A 186 -7.29 -1.60 15.78
C CYS A 186 -5.87 -1.49 15.23
N ALA A 187 -5.57 -0.40 14.52
CA ALA A 187 -4.25 -0.16 13.96
C ALA A 187 -3.17 0.00 15.04
N ALA A 188 -3.46 0.73 16.12
CA ALA A 188 -2.53 0.89 17.24
C ALA A 188 -2.26 -0.44 17.95
N ALA A 189 -3.26 -1.30 18.10
CA ALA A 189 -3.10 -2.63 18.67
C ALA A 189 -2.23 -3.52 17.77
N LEU A 190 -2.53 -3.56 16.46
CA LEU A 190 -1.74 -4.32 15.48
C LEU A 190 -0.28 -3.84 15.41
N VAL A 191 -0.05 -2.53 15.31
CA VAL A 191 1.28 -1.93 15.30
C VAL A 191 2.08 -2.34 16.54
N ASN A 192 1.48 -2.25 17.73
CA ASN A 192 2.15 -2.62 18.96
C ASN A 192 2.50 -4.11 19.03
N GLU A 193 1.64 -4.99 18.51
CA GLU A 193 1.92 -6.43 18.44
C GLU A 193 3.07 -6.73 17.46
N LEU A 194 3.05 -6.16 16.26
CA LEU A 194 4.08 -6.37 15.24
C LEU A 194 5.45 -5.81 15.68
N VAL A 195 5.48 -4.61 16.26
CA VAL A 195 6.70 -4.00 16.78
C VAL A 195 7.28 -4.80 17.94
N ALA A 196 6.43 -5.35 18.82
CA ALA A 196 6.89 -6.23 19.91
C ALA A 196 7.54 -7.52 19.40
N GLN A 197 7.21 -7.95 18.18
CA GLN A 197 7.83 -9.10 17.49
C GLN A 197 9.07 -8.70 16.68
N GLY A 198 9.42 -7.41 16.63
CA GLY A 198 10.59 -6.88 15.94
C GLY A 198 10.35 -6.52 14.48
N PHE A 199 9.09 -6.38 14.04
CA PHE A 199 8.75 -5.85 12.73
C PHE A 199 8.69 -4.32 12.73
N GLU A 200 8.92 -3.72 11.56
CA GLU A 200 8.56 -2.33 11.28
C GLU A 200 7.25 -2.31 10.47
N VAL A 201 6.33 -1.41 10.79
CA VAL A 201 5.02 -1.39 10.11
C VAL A 201 5.02 -0.36 8.98
N LEU A 202 4.64 -0.80 7.79
CA LEU A 202 4.34 0.03 6.65
C LEU A 202 2.83 0.32 6.59
N TYR A 203 2.50 1.59 6.40
CA TYR A 203 1.14 2.05 6.15
C TYR A 203 1.16 2.84 4.85
N GLU A 204 0.60 2.28 3.78
CA GLU A 204 0.44 2.96 2.50
C GLU A 204 -0.91 3.70 2.47
N CYS A 205 -0.92 4.94 1.99
CA CYS A 205 -2.18 5.61 1.66
C CYS A 205 -2.03 6.67 0.57
N GLY A 206 -3.13 6.88 -0.17
CA GLY A 206 -3.21 7.92 -1.19
C GLY A 206 -3.01 9.30 -0.59
N SER A 207 -2.23 10.15 -1.28
CA SER A 207 -2.00 11.53 -0.82
C SER A 207 -3.25 12.40 -0.78
N ASP A 208 -4.28 12.01 -1.52
CA ASP A 208 -5.60 12.62 -1.61
C ASP A 208 -6.60 12.04 -0.59
N ASN A 209 -6.17 11.11 0.28
CA ASN A 209 -6.98 10.54 1.34
C ASN A 209 -6.64 11.16 2.71
N PRO A 210 -7.21 12.33 3.06
CA PRO A 210 -6.88 13.02 4.31
C PRO A 210 -7.27 12.23 5.56
N ALA A 211 -8.23 11.30 5.47
CA ALA A 211 -8.62 10.48 6.60
C ALA A 211 -7.54 9.44 6.96
N SER A 212 -6.96 8.79 5.95
CA SER A 212 -5.85 7.85 6.14
C SER A 212 -4.57 8.57 6.58
N VAL A 213 -4.26 9.73 5.98
CA VAL A 213 -3.11 10.57 6.40
C VAL A 213 -3.25 10.99 7.88
N ALA A 214 -4.43 11.46 8.29
CA ALA A 214 -4.66 11.83 9.68
C ALA A 214 -4.60 10.62 10.65
N LEU A 215 -4.97 9.43 10.19
CA LEU A 215 -4.87 8.20 10.99
C LEU A 215 -3.40 7.86 11.23
N VAL A 216 -2.59 7.79 10.18
CA VAL A 216 -1.17 7.41 10.29
C VAL A 216 -0.34 8.46 11.03
N ASP A 217 -0.64 9.75 10.88
CA ASP A 217 -0.04 10.82 11.68
C ASP A 217 -0.30 10.61 13.17
N ARG A 218 -1.55 10.25 13.55
CA ARG A 218 -1.91 9.96 14.95
C ARG A 218 -1.30 8.66 15.47
N LEU A 219 -0.99 7.70 14.61
CA LEU A 219 -0.21 6.51 14.98
C LEU A 219 1.26 6.82 15.25
N GLY A 220 1.74 8.03 14.92
CA GLY A 220 3.15 8.40 15.00
C GLY A 220 3.95 7.98 13.78
N GLY A 221 3.28 7.79 12.64
CA GLY A 221 3.92 7.46 11.37
C GLY A 221 4.84 8.58 10.87
N SER A 222 5.88 8.18 10.15
CA SER A 222 6.81 9.08 9.48
C SER A 222 6.92 8.70 8.01
N VAL A 223 6.91 9.68 7.11
CA VAL A 223 7.04 9.42 5.67
C VAL A 223 8.35 8.70 5.41
N PHE A 224 8.23 7.52 4.82
CA PHE A 224 9.31 6.65 4.42
C PHE A 224 9.59 6.74 2.92
N ALA A 225 8.54 6.73 2.10
CA ALA A 225 8.65 6.91 0.67
C ALA A 225 7.49 7.71 0.09
N LYS A 226 7.74 8.35 -1.05
CA LYS A 226 6.72 8.86 -1.95
C LYS A 226 6.68 7.97 -3.17
N ASN A 227 5.49 7.58 -3.58
CA ASN A 227 5.28 6.63 -4.66
C ASN A 227 4.35 7.19 -5.72
N PHE A 228 4.66 6.89 -6.98
CA PHE A 228 3.79 7.16 -8.11
C PHE A 228 3.77 5.97 -9.04
N CYS A 229 2.58 5.48 -9.36
CA CYS A 229 2.39 4.36 -10.28
C CYS A 229 1.54 4.82 -11.46
N VAL A 230 1.98 4.50 -12.68
CA VAL A 230 1.10 4.50 -13.84
C VAL A 230 0.46 3.12 -13.89
N VAL A 231 -0.87 3.08 -13.82
CA VAL A 231 -1.63 1.82 -13.78
C VAL A 231 -2.52 1.76 -15.00
N GLY A 232 -2.49 0.63 -15.71
CA GLY A 232 -3.47 0.26 -16.72
C GLY A 232 -4.48 -0.72 -16.15
N ARG A 233 -5.75 -0.59 -16.53
CA ARG A 233 -6.82 -1.53 -16.17
C ARG A 233 -7.49 -2.11 -17.42
N LYS A 234 -7.79 -3.40 -17.42
CA LYS A 234 -8.69 -4.01 -18.39
C LYS A 234 -10.07 -4.15 -17.77
N GLU A 235 -11.11 -3.80 -18.52
CA GLU A 235 -12.46 -4.20 -18.16
C GLU A 235 -12.57 -5.72 -18.36
N THR A 236 -12.97 -6.43 -17.32
CA THR A 236 -13.40 -7.82 -17.45
C THR A 236 -14.84 -7.83 -17.92
N ASP A 237 -15.15 -8.60 -18.96
CA ASP A 237 -16.54 -8.92 -19.30
C ASP A 237 -17.17 -9.63 -18.07
N GLU A 238 -18.20 -9.01 -17.48
CA GLU A 238 -19.04 -9.59 -16.41
C GLU A 238 -19.86 -10.80 -16.89
#